data_AF-R7HGK5-F1
#
_entry.id   AF-R7HGK5-F1
#
_cell.length_a   1.000
_cell.length_b   1.000
_cell.length_c   1.000
_cell.angle_alpha   90.00
_cell.angle_beta   90.00
_cell.angle_gamma   90.00
#
_symmetry.space_group_name_H-M   'P 1'
#
loop_
_entity.id
_entity.type
_entity.pdbx_description
1 polymer ?
#
loop_
_entity_poly.entity_id
_entity_poly.type
_entity_poly.pdbx_seq_one_letter_code
_entity_poly.pdbx_strand_id
1 'polypeptide(L)'
;MLKDYQIKRIKEQYPKGTEIELISMEDSQAVPSGTHGIVDFVDDMGTIQMTWDNGSSLGLIIGEDQFKVIKTAMDVKLEELEKIKTQLLKDDNLFLHVQNIETGLSGVASFYNDGETIKVFAGNSDGSDDIELNYLDFINHYNYIVGKDFENPFMDIKI
;
A
#
# COMPACT_ATOMS: atom_id res chain seq x y z
N MET A 1 -10.45 -23.87 -15.33
CA MET A 1 -10.28 -23.48 -13.92
C MET A 1 -8.82 -23.11 -13.71
N LEU A 2 -8.57 -21.91 -13.19
CA LEU A 2 -7.22 -21.47 -12.84
C LEU A 2 -6.62 -22.38 -11.77
N LYS A 3 -5.30 -22.53 -11.80
CA LYS A 3 -4.53 -23.22 -10.75
C LYS A 3 -4.27 -22.26 -9.59
N ASP A 4 -4.08 -22.80 -8.39
CA ASP A 4 -3.84 -22.02 -7.16
C ASP A 4 -2.70 -21.01 -7.32
N TYR A 5 -1.61 -21.39 -7.99
CA TYR A 5 -0.48 -20.48 -8.22
C TYR A 5 -0.85 -19.31 -9.15
N GLN A 6 -1.80 -19.48 -10.07
CA GLN A 6 -2.29 -18.41 -10.94
C GLN A 6 -3.15 -17.45 -10.14
N ILE A 7 -4.08 -17.97 -9.32
CA ILE A 7 -4.92 -17.16 -8.43
C ILE A 7 -4.05 -16.38 -7.45
N LYS A 8 -3.02 -17.00 -6.88
CA LYS A 8 -2.06 -16.34 -6.00
C LYS A 8 -1.36 -15.17 -6.69
N ARG A 9 -0.91 -15.36 -7.94
CA ARG A 9 -0.29 -14.27 -8.72
C ARG A 9 -1.26 -13.13 -9.02
N ILE A 10 -2.52 -13.42 -9.30
CA ILE A 10 -3.54 -12.38 -9.51
C ILE A 10 -3.76 -11.59 -8.21
N LYS A 11 -3.86 -12.27 -7.06
CA LYS A 11 -3.93 -11.62 -5.74
C LYS A 11 -2.75 -10.71 -5.45
N GLU A 12 -1.55 -11.12 -5.83
CA GLU A 12 -0.32 -10.33 -5.67
C GLU A 12 -0.28 -9.13 -6.63
N GLN A 13 -0.80 -9.26 -7.85
CA GLN A 13 -0.81 -8.20 -8.86
C GLN A 13 -1.90 -7.15 -8.64
N TYR A 14 -3.06 -7.58 -8.13
CA TYR A 14 -4.23 -6.73 -7.92
C TYR A 14 -4.67 -6.80 -6.45
N PRO A 15 -3.84 -6.31 -5.51
CA PRO A 15 -4.23 -6.23 -4.12
C PRO A 15 -5.37 -5.22 -3.94
N LYS A 16 -6.09 -5.35 -2.81
CA LYS A 16 -7.10 -4.39 -2.39
C LYS A 16 -6.57 -2.95 -2.44
N GLY A 17 -7.37 -2.04 -2.97
CA GLY A 17 -7.00 -0.62 -3.10
C GLY A 17 -6.32 -0.26 -4.42
N THR A 18 -6.03 -1.25 -5.29
CA THR A 18 -5.54 -0.97 -6.66
C THR A 18 -6.62 -0.25 -7.45
N GLU A 19 -6.27 0.85 -8.09
CA GLU A 19 -7.17 1.61 -8.95
C GLU A 19 -7.04 1.14 -10.39
N ILE A 20 -8.17 0.84 -11.02
CA ILE A 20 -8.28 0.31 -12.37
C ILE A 20 -9.22 1.19 -13.18
N GLU A 21 -8.88 1.43 -14.45
CA GLU A 21 -9.80 1.96 -15.45
C GLU A 21 -10.18 0.84 -16.42
N LEU A 22 -11.48 0.66 -16.65
CA LEU A 22 -11.97 -0.31 -17.63
C LEU A 22 -11.74 0.19 -19.05
N ILE A 23 -11.15 -0.65 -19.91
CA ILE A 23 -11.01 -0.37 -21.35
C ILE A 23 -12.20 -0.97 -22.10
N SER A 24 -12.49 -2.26 -21.89
CA SER A 24 -13.64 -2.93 -22.50
C SER A 24 -14.01 -4.23 -21.76
N MET A 25 -15.30 -4.55 -21.76
CA MET A 25 -15.88 -5.77 -21.18
C MET A 25 -17.03 -6.21 -22.09
N GLU A 26 -17.06 -7.49 -22.46
CA GLU A 26 -18.10 -8.06 -23.33
C GLU A 26 -19.21 -8.71 -22.48
N ASP A 27 -19.98 -7.89 -21.77
CA ASP A 27 -21.12 -8.33 -20.96
C ASP A 27 -22.35 -7.42 -21.20
N SER A 28 -23.55 -8.00 -21.08
CA SER A 28 -24.82 -7.25 -21.14
C SER A 28 -24.97 -6.17 -20.08
N GLN A 29 -24.29 -6.33 -18.94
CA GLN A 29 -24.23 -5.39 -17.82
C GLN A 29 -22.87 -4.70 -17.72
N ALA A 30 -22.11 -4.67 -18.82
CA ALA A 30 -20.76 -4.12 -18.84
C ALA A 30 -20.73 -2.71 -18.25
N VAL A 31 -19.72 -2.49 -17.40
CA VAL A 31 -19.38 -1.15 -16.94
C VAL A 31 -18.93 -0.31 -18.16
N PRO A 32 -19.29 0.97 -18.25
CA PRO A 32 -18.85 1.82 -19.37
C PRO A 32 -17.32 1.91 -19.45
N SER A 33 -16.78 1.86 -20.67
CA SER A 33 -15.35 2.13 -20.91
C SER A 33 -14.93 3.49 -20.33
N GLY A 34 -13.73 3.55 -19.76
CA GLY A 34 -13.20 4.71 -19.07
C GLY A 34 -13.67 4.87 -17.62
N THR A 35 -14.54 3.99 -17.12
CA THR A 35 -14.95 4.03 -15.71
C THR A 35 -13.80 3.56 -14.82
N HIS A 36 -13.53 4.31 -13.75
CA HIS A 36 -12.56 3.95 -12.73
C HIS A 36 -13.23 3.12 -11.63
N GLY A 37 -12.44 2.27 -10.98
CA GLY A 37 -12.89 1.49 -9.84
C GLY A 37 -11.71 1.03 -9.00
N ILE A 38 -12.02 0.64 -7.77
CA ILE A 38 -11.05 0.14 -6.79
C ILE A 38 -11.24 -1.37 -6.63
N VAL A 39 -10.13 -2.10 -6.61
CA VAL A 39 -10.12 -3.52 -6.28
C VAL A 39 -10.49 -3.71 -4.81
N ASP A 40 -11.52 -4.50 -4.54
CA ASP A 40 -11.91 -4.90 -3.20
C ASP A 40 -11.14 -6.14 -2.73
N PHE A 41 -11.13 -7.18 -3.56
CA PHE A 41 -10.37 -8.42 -3.38
C PHE A 41 -10.37 -9.26 -4.66
N VAL A 42 -9.54 -10.31 -4.71
CA VAL A 42 -9.61 -11.35 -5.74
C VAL A 42 -10.16 -12.62 -5.12
N ASP A 43 -11.19 -13.20 -5.72
CA ASP A 43 -11.83 -14.40 -5.20
C ASP A 43 -11.01 -15.69 -5.46
N ASP A 44 -11.56 -16.85 -5.10
CA ASP A 44 -10.94 -18.16 -5.29
C ASP A 44 -11.10 -18.69 -6.73
N MET A 45 -11.87 -18.02 -7.58
CA MET A 45 -11.96 -18.28 -9.01
C MET A 45 -10.96 -17.45 -9.81
N GLY A 46 -10.36 -16.42 -9.20
CA GLY A 46 -9.42 -15.50 -9.83
C GLY A 46 -10.09 -14.28 -10.46
N THR A 47 -11.36 -14.02 -10.16
CA THR A 47 -12.07 -12.81 -10.55
C THR A 47 -11.65 -11.67 -9.63
N ILE A 48 -11.37 -10.51 -10.21
CA ILE A 48 -11.08 -9.29 -9.45
C ILE A 48 -12.42 -8.65 -9.12
N GLN A 49 -12.79 -8.65 -7.84
CA GLN A 49 -14.00 -7.99 -7.37
C GLN A 49 -13.72 -6.50 -7.20
N MET A 50 -14.63 -5.68 -7.73
CA MET A 50 -14.44 -4.25 -7.91
C MET A 50 -15.58 -3.47 -7.25
N THR A 51 -15.25 -2.28 -6.75
CA THR A 51 -16.21 -1.20 -6.53
C THR A 51 -15.92 -0.11 -7.57
N TRP A 52 -16.83 0.06 -8.53
CA TRP A 52 -16.70 1.06 -9.60
C TRP A 52 -17.31 2.41 -9.20
N ASP A 53 -16.77 3.50 -9.73
CA ASP A 53 -17.23 4.87 -9.46
C ASP A 53 -18.69 5.11 -9.86
N ASN A 54 -19.20 4.34 -10.84
CA ASN A 54 -20.60 4.39 -11.25
C ASN A 54 -21.53 3.60 -10.31
N GLY A 55 -21.02 3.03 -9.23
CA GLY A 55 -21.75 2.21 -8.26
C GLY A 55 -21.92 0.74 -8.64
N SER A 56 -21.37 0.30 -9.78
CA SER A 56 -21.34 -1.13 -10.13
C SER A 56 -20.38 -1.90 -9.23
N SER A 57 -20.65 -3.19 -9.06
CA SER A 57 -19.77 -4.15 -8.41
C SER A 57 -19.35 -5.32 -9.32
N LEU A 58 -19.47 -5.15 -10.64
CA LEU A 58 -19.17 -6.22 -11.60
C LEU A 58 -17.66 -6.51 -11.59
N GLY A 59 -17.29 -7.78 -11.40
CA GLY A 59 -15.90 -8.20 -11.34
C GLY A 59 -15.21 -8.25 -12.70
N LEU A 60 -13.88 -8.22 -12.70
CA LEU A 60 -13.04 -8.39 -13.90
C LEU A 60 -12.48 -9.80 -13.99
N ILE A 61 -12.48 -10.35 -15.20
CA ILE A 61 -11.88 -11.64 -15.54
C ILE A 61 -10.59 -11.40 -16.33
N ILE A 62 -9.47 -11.86 -15.78
CA ILE A 62 -8.16 -11.78 -16.43
C ILE A 62 -8.15 -12.56 -17.74
N GLY A 63 -7.82 -11.86 -18.83
CA GLY A 63 -7.72 -12.43 -20.18
C GLY A 63 -9.01 -12.37 -20.98
N GLU A 64 -10.13 -11.97 -20.36
CA GLU A 64 -11.40 -11.70 -21.04
C GLU A 64 -11.66 -10.19 -21.08
N ASP A 65 -11.56 -9.53 -19.92
CA ASP A 65 -11.72 -8.08 -19.82
C ASP A 65 -10.42 -7.34 -20.11
N GLN A 66 -10.54 -6.16 -20.73
CA GLN A 66 -9.42 -5.25 -20.96
C GLN A 66 -9.52 -4.07 -20.02
N PHE A 67 -8.42 -3.79 -19.32
CA PHE A 67 -8.35 -2.71 -18.35
C PHE A 67 -6.89 -2.28 -18.16
N LYS A 68 -6.69 -1.15 -17.49
CA LYS A 68 -5.36 -0.66 -17.09
C LYS A 68 -5.33 -0.38 -15.60
N VAL A 69 -4.21 -0.69 -14.97
CA VAL A 69 -3.92 -0.24 -13.60
C VAL A 69 -3.53 1.24 -13.68
N ILE A 70 -4.30 2.07 -12.99
CA ILE A 70 -4.04 3.51 -12.86
C ILE A 70 -3.11 3.75 -11.69
N LYS A 71 -3.34 3.06 -10.58
CA LYS A 71 -2.60 3.24 -9.34
C LYS A 71 -2.44 1.93 -8.61
N THR A 72 -1.21 1.59 -8.28
CA THR A 72 -0.89 0.39 -7.50
C THR A 72 -1.01 0.68 -6.00
N ALA A 73 -1.07 -0.38 -5.19
CA ALA A 73 -0.93 -0.24 -3.75
C ALA A 73 0.39 0.46 -3.34
N MET A 74 1.44 0.34 -4.16
CA MET A 74 2.72 1.00 -3.90
C MET A 74 2.63 2.51 -4.09
N ASP A 75 1.96 2.95 -5.16
CA ASP A 75 1.71 4.37 -5.41
C ASP A 75 0.86 5.00 -4.29
N VAL A 76 -0.13 4.26 -3.77
CA VAL A 76 -0.93 4.70 -2.61
C VAL A 76 -0.05 4.90 -1.38
N LYS A 77 0.83 3.95 -1.06
CA LYS A 77 1.74 4.05 0.09
C LYS A 77 2.78 5.17 -0.07
N LEU A 78 3.27 5.40 -1.29
CA LEU A 78 4.18 6.53 -1.57
C LEU A 78 3.50 7.88 -1.33
N GLU A 79 2.28 8.05 -1.82
CA GLU A 79 1.49 9.26 -1.54
C GLU A 79 1.16 9.43 -0.05
N GLU A 80 0.90 8.34 0.67
CA GLU A 80 0.71 8.36 2.12
C GLU A 80 1.98 8.83 2.83
N LEU A 81 3.15 8.32 2.47
CA LEU A 81 4.42 8.77 3.04
C LEU A 81 4.71 10.25 2.78
N GLU A 82 4.40 10.76 1.59
CA GLU A 82 4.55 12.20 1.30
C GLU A 82 3.61 13.07 2.16
N LYS A 83 2.40 12.59 2.43
CA LYS A 83 1.47 13.26 3.37
C LYS A 83 2.00 13.23 4.80
N ILE A 84 2.51 12.08 5.25
CA ILE A 84 3.13 11.90 6.56
C ILE A 84 4.31 12.85 6.71
N LYS A 85 5.24 12.88 5.75
CA LYS A 85 6.38 13.81 5.73
C LYS A 85 5.93 15.26 5.86
N THR A 86 4.94 15.67 5.07
CA THR A 86 4.37 17.03 5.15
C THR A 86 3.76 17.32 6.52
N GLN A 87 3.15 16.33 7.17
CA GLN A 87 2.58 16.46 8.51
C GLN A 87 3.67 16.61 9.57
N LEU A 88 4.71 15.76 9.54
CA LEU A 88 5.83 15.80 10.47
C LEU A 88 6.61 17.12 10.37
N LEU A 89 6.77 17.66 9.17
CA LEU A 89 7.40 18.98 8.95
C LEU A 89 6.62 20.16 9.54
N LYS A 90 5.34 19.96 9.90
CA LYS A 90 4.47 21.02 10.45
C LYS A 90 4.29 20.93 11.97
N ASP A 91 4.62 19.79 12.58
CA ASP A 91 4.42 19.55 14.02
C ASP A 91 5.58 18.73 14.58
N ASP A 92 6.50 19.40 15.25
CA ASP A 92 7.68 18.81 15.87
C ASP A 92 7.35 17.85 17.04
N ASN A 93 6.08 17.74 17.45
CA ASN A 93 5.65 16.76 18.46
C ASN A 93 5.24 15.41 17.85
N LEU A 94 5.35 15.23 16.54
CA LEU A 94 4.99 13.99 15.87
C LEU A 94 6.22 13.15 15.54
N PHE A 95 6.08 11.85 15.70
CA PHE A 95 7.09 10.85 15.36
C PHE A 95 6.50 9.86 14.35
N LEU A 96 7.32 9.47 13.37
CA LEU A 96 7.01 8.32 12.51
C LEU A 96 7.53 7.07 13.21
N HIS A 97 6.65 6.35 13.89
CA HIS A 97 6.97 5.06 14.47
C HIS A 97 7.03 4.03 13.38
N VAL A 98 8.02 3.14 13.46
CA VAL A 98 8.22 2.09 12.47
C VAL A 98 8.44 0.76 13.16
N GLN A 99 7.99 -0.32 12.53
CA GLN A 99 8.28 -1.69 12.95
C GLN A 99 8.75 -2.48 11.75
N ASN A 100 9.94 -3.06 11.85
CA ASN A 100 10.46 -3.94 10.82
C ASN A 100 9.60 -5.21 10.74
N ILE A 101 9.10 -5.52 9.55
CA ILE A 101 8.13 -6.60 9.32
C ILE A 101 8.76 -7.98 9.58
N GLU A 102 10.05 -8.14 9.32
CA GLU A 102 10.75 -9.42 9.44
C GLU A 102 11.21 -9.71 10.86
N THR A 103 11.77 -8.71 11.53
CA THR A 103 12.38 -8.84 12.86
C THR A 103 11.44 -8.45 13.99
N GLY A 104 10.36 -7.71 13.70
CA GLY A 104 9.44 -7.15 14.70
C GLY A 104 10.01 -5.98 15.51
N LEU A 105 11.27 -5.60 15.26
CA LEU A 105 11.94 -4.51 15.96
C LEU A 105 11.28 -3.17 15.64
N SER A 106 11.01 -2.39 16.69
CA SER A 106 10.36 -1.08 16.59
C SER A 106 11.37 0.06 16.76
N GLY A 107 11.10 1.19 16.14
CA GLY A 107 11.93 2.39 16.21
C GLY A 107 11.16 3.61 15.74
N VAL A 108 11.91 4.66 15.39
CA VAL A 108 11.38 5.86 14.74
C VAL A 108 12.09 6.10 13.41
N ALA A 109 11.46 6.87 12.52
CA ALA A 109 12.05 7.26 11.25
C ALA A 109 11.95 8.76 11.02
N SER A 110 12.90 9.29 10.26
CA SER A 110 12.94 10.69 9.85
C SER A 110 13.17 10.79 8.35
N PHE A 111 12.53 11.76 7.72
CA PHE A 111 12.77 12.09 6.32
C PHE A 111 13.98 13.02 6.20
N TYR A 112 14.84 12.78 5.22
CA TYR A 112 15.93 13.70 4.92
C TYR A 112 15.46 14.89 4.07
N ASN A 113 16.26 15.96 4.08
CA ASN A 113 16.04 17.16 3.29
C ASN A 113 16.26 16.95 1.78
N ASP A 114 16.85 15.83 1.37
CA ASP A 114 16.96 15.46 -0.05
C ASP A 114 15.59 15.12 -0.65
N GLY A 115 14.61 14.80 0.20
CA GLY A 115 13.25 14.47 -0.19
C GLY A 115 13.08 13.05 -0.72
N GLU A 116 14.14 12.24 -0.82
CA GLU A 116 14.13 10.92 -1.47
C GLU A 116 14.46 9.78 -0.51
N THR A 117 15.04 10.09 0.66
CA THR A 117 15.50 9.08 1.61
C THR A 117 14.83 9.21 2.98
N ILE A 118 14.74 8.07 3.66
CA ILE A 118 14.22 7.92 5.03
C ILE A 118 15.31 7.26 5.86
N LYS A 119 15.62 7.83 7.02
CA LYS A 119 16.45 7.20 8.03
C LYS A 119 15.58 6.51 9.06
N VAL A 120 15.84 5.23 9.31
CA VAL A 120 15.25 4.47 10.42
C VAL A 120 16.26 4.43 11.56
N PHE A 121 15.83 4.82 12.76
CA PHE A 121 16.62 4.78 13.99
C PHE A 121 16.16 3.60 14.85
N ALA A 122 16.95 2.53 14.86
CA ALA A 122 16.67 1.32 15.63
C ALA A 122 17.39 1.38 17.00
N GLY A 123 16.80 2.08 17.98
CA GLY A 123 16.96 1.88 19.44
C GLY A 123 18.35 1.98 20.11
N ASN A 124 19.47 1.85 19.39
CA ASN A 124 20.81 1.88 19.98
C ASN A 124 21.27 3.33 20.18
N SER A 125 21.86 3.60 21.34
CA SER A 125 22.27 4.94 21.76
C SER A 125 23.44 5.52 20.94
N ASP A 126 24.17 4.68 20.20
CA ASP A 126 25.30 5.07 19.37
C ASP A 126 24.95 5.22 17.88
N GLY A 127 23.69 4.99 17.49
CA GLY A 127 23.22 5.07 16.11
C GLY A 127 23.82 4.00 15.19
N SER A 128 24.43 2.95 15.74
CA SER A 128 25.07 1.87 14.97
C SER A 128 24.10 1.09 14.09
N ASP A 129 22.82 1.07 14.46
CA ASP A 129 21.75 0.36 13.74
C ASP A 129 20.88 1.32 12.91
N ASP A 130 21.32 2.56 12.69
CA ASP A 130 20.60 3.49 11.82
C ASP A 130 20.73 3.03 10.35
N ILE A 131 19.60 2.93 9.65
CA ILE A 131 19.54 2.46 8.26
C ILE A 131 18.94 3.57 7.40
N GLU A 132 19.62 3.92 6.31
CA GLU A 132 19.11 4.82 5.29
C GLU A 132 18.51 4.02 4.13
N LEU A 133 17.26 4.33 3.79
CA LEU A 133 16.47 3.62 2.80
C LEU A 133 15.83 4.62 1.84
N ASN A 134 15.67 4.22 0.57
CA ASN A 134 14.70 4.88 -0.30
C ASN A 134 13.28 4.49 0.12
N TYR A 135 12.28 5.19 -0.38
CA TYR A 135 10.88 5.00 0.06
C TYR A 135 10.34 3.61 -0.31
N LEU A 136 10.79 3.05 -1.44
CA LEU A 136 10.38 1.74 -1.91
C LEU A 136 10.81 0.64 -0.93
N ASP A 137 12.09 0.66 -0.55
CA ASP A 137 12.65 -0.28 0.42
C ASP A 137 12.03 -0.08 1.80
N PHE A 138 11.80 1.16 2.22
CA PHE A 138 11.13 1.46 3.48
C PHE A 138 9.71 0.86 3.53
N ILE A 139 8.89 1.11 2.51
CA ILE A 139 7.51 0.60 2.40
C ILE A 139 7.44 -0.93 2.44
N ASN A 140 8.44 -1.60 1.87
CA ASN A 140 8.46 -3.06 1.75
C ASN A 140 8.87 -3.75 3.05
N HIS A 141 9.65 -3.09 3.91
CA HIS A 141 10.23 -3.73 5.11
C HIS A 141 9.68 -3.20 6.42
N TYR A 142 8.89 -2.12 6.41
CA TYR A 142 8.38 -1.48 7.63
C TYR A 142 6.87 -1.26 7.61
N ASN A 143 6.23 -1.60 8.73
CA ASN A 143 4.97 -0.99 9.13
C ASN A 143 5.27 0.38 9.72
N TYR A 144 4.39 1.37 9.51
CA TYR A 144 4.63 2.73 10.00
C TYR A 144 3.34 3.41 10.46
N ILE A 145 3.43 4.27 11.48
CA ILE A 145 2.32 5.06 12.01
C ILE A 145 2.84 6.38 12.59
N VAL A 146 2.04 7.46 12.48
CA VAL A 146 2.36 8.76 13.09
C VAL A 146 1.76 8.83 14.50
N GLY A 147 2.59 9.16 15.49
CA GLY A 147 2.21 9.23 16.91
C GLY A 147 2.80 10.45 17.62
N LYS A 148 2.26 10.80 18.80
CA LYS A 148 2.71 11.94 19.63
C LYS A 148 3.67 11.54 20.75
N ASP A 149 3.76 10.25 21.07
CA ASP A 149 4.49 9.72 22.22
C ASP A 149 5.56 8.73 21.77
N PHE A 150 6.71 8.69 22.45
CA PHE A 150 7.81 7.75 22.15
C PHE A 150 7.49 6.28 22.54
N GLU A 151 6.38 6.03 23.25
CA GLU A 151 5.95 4.67 23.63
C GLU A 151 5.48 3.88 22.41
N ASN A 152 5.81 2.58 22.36
CA ASN A 152 5.59 1.73 21.19
C ASN A 152 4.10 1.62 20.81
N PRO A 153 3.64 2.28 19.73
CA PRO A 153 2.22 2.29 19.37
C PRO A 153 1.76 0.97 18.73
N PHE A 154 2.68 0.07 18.36
CA PHE A 154 2.35 -1.22 17.75
C PHE A 154 1.95 -2.29 18.78
N MET A 155 2.13 -2.03 20.09
CA MET A 155 1.72 -2.96 21.17
C MET A 155 0.20 -3.08 21.33
N ASP A 156 -0.57 -2.08 20.90
CA ASP A 156 -2.03 -2.04 21.04
C ASP A 156 -2.79 -2.50 19.78
N ILE A 157 -2.09 -2.83 18.70
CA ILE A 157 -2.70 -3.35 17.47
C ILE A 157 -2.88 -4.86 17.63
N LYS A 158 -4.01 -5.28 18.22
CA LYS A 158 -4.45 -6.68 18.17
C LYS A 158 -4.78 -7.04 16.72
N ILE A 159 -3.94 -7.89 16.13
CA ILE A 159 -4.21 -8.64 14.90
C ILE A 159 -5.45 -9.52 15.08
#